data_AF-A0A248JUR7-F1
#
_entry.id   AF-A0A248JUR7-F1
#
_cell.length_a   1.000
_cell.length_b   1.000
_cell.length_c   1.000
_cell.angle_alpha   90.00
_cell.angle_beta   90.00
_cell.angle_gamma   90.00
#
_symmetry.space_group_name_H-M   'P 1'
#
loop_
_entity.id
_entity.type
_entity.pdbx_description
1 polymer ?
#
loop_
_entity_poly.entity_id
_entity_poly.type
_entity_poly.pdbx_seq_one_letter_code
_entity_poly.pdbx_strand_id
1 'polypeptide(L)'
;MGMSQEKMGEAIGVAFQQVQKYEKGANRVSASMLWQLSRVLDVPVSFFMDGFDTATPPSDGFDRFRGSLEIARVYNQLPPNLQDYMLDAGKALLRSANAVTSTATDLAA
;
A
#
# COMPACT_ATOMS: atom_id res chain seq x y z
N MET A 1 19.92 -19.89 21.48
CA MET A 1 20.92 -20.26 20.45
C MET A 1 20.20 -20.30 19.12
N GLY A 2 20.11 -19.15 18.44
CA GLY A 2 19.43 -19.01 17.14
C GLY A 2 20.44 -18.97 15.99
N MET A 3 19.95 -18.86 14.76
CA MET A 3 20.74 -18.66 13.54
C MET A 3 21.63 -17.41 13.67
N SER A 4 22.88 -17.45 13.18
CA SER A 4 23.74 -16.26 13.13
C SER A 4 23.29 -15.31 12.01
N GLN A 5 23.53 -14.01 12.17
CA GLN A 5 23.23 -13.02 11.14
C GLN A 5 24.01 -13.27 9.82
N GLU A 6 25.18 -13.89 9.88
CA GLU A 6 25.94 -14.29 8.69
C GLU A 6 25.19 -15.38 7.92
N LYS A 7 24.73 -16.43 8.63
CA LYS A 7 23.90 -17.49 8.05
C LYS A 7 22.56 -16.96 7.53
N MET A 8 21.98 -15.97 8.21
CA MET A 8 20.77 -15.29 7.75
C MET A 8 21.03 -14.53 6.44
N GLY A 9 22.15 -13.79 6.38
CA GLY A 9 22.57 -13.07 5.19
C GLY A 9 22.78 -13.99 4.01
N GLU A 10 23.48 -15.11 4.20
CA GLU A 10 23.64 -16.16 3.20
C GLU A 10 22.29 -16.73 2.73
N ALA A 11 21.37 -17.01 3.66
CA ALA A 11 20.07 -17.58 3.36
C ALA A 11 19.15 -16.66 2.52
N ILE A 12 19.29 -15.33 2.67
CA ILE A 12 18.49 -14.34 1.92
C ILE A 12 19.29 -13.59 0.85
N GLY A 13 20.55 -13.97 0.61
CA GLY A 13 21.41 -13.41 -0.43
C GLY A 13 21.86 -11.97 -0.18
N VAL A 14 22.07 -11.58 1.09
CA VAL A 14 22.58 -10.25 1.46
C VAL A 14 23.81 -10.35 2.38
N ALA A 15 24.65 -9.33 2.39
CA ALA A 15 25.78 -9.28 3.31
C ALA A 15 25.30 -9.20 4.77
N PHE A 16 26.07 -9.76 5.71
CA PHE A 16 25.84 -9.67 7.16
C PHE A 16 25.54 -8.23 7.64
N GLN A 17 26.30 -7.25 7.12
CA GLN A 17 26.12 -5.84 7.44
C GLN A 17 24.72 -5.33 7.04
N GLN A 18 24.11 -5.89 6.00
CA GLN A 18 22.75 -5.54 5.59
C GLN A 18 21.71 -6.11 6.55
N VAL A 19 21.91 -7.35 7.03
CA VAL A 19 21.07 -7.93 8.09
C VAL A 19 21.09 -7.04 9.33
N GLN A 20 22.27 -6.58 9.74
CA GLN A 20 22.39 -5.62 10.86
C GLN A 20 21.64 -4.31 10.62
N LYS A 21 21.63 -3.79 9.39
CA LYS A 21 20.88 -2.58 9.05
C LYS A 21 19.36 -2.80 9.10
N TYR A 22 18.89 -3.99 8.75
CA TYR A 22 17.47 -4.36 8.89
C TYR A 22 17.06 -4.46 10.36
N GLU A 23 17.85 -5.16 11.17
CA GLU A 23 17.55 -5.30 12.61
C GLU A 23 17.56 -3.97 13.35
N LYS A 24 18.45 -3.05 12.99
CA LYS A 24 18.52 -1.70 13.58
C LYS A 24 17.49 -0.73 12.98
N GLY A 25 16.71 -1.14 11.99
CA GLY A 25 15.77 -0.27 11.27
C GLY A 25 16.43 0.86 10.46
N ALA A 26 17.76 0.83 10.29
CA ALA A 26 18.49 1.82 9.51
C ALA A 26 18.15 1.73 8.02
N ASN A 27 17.81 0.51 7.55
CA ASN A 27 17.31 0.27 6.21
C ASN A 27 15.89 -0.30 6.26
N ARG A 28 15.03 0.19 5.35
CA ARG A 28 13.71 -0.41 5.11
C ARG A 28 13.86 -1.78 4.46
N VAL A 29 12.95 -2.67 4.80
CA VAL A 29 12.85 -4.02 4.22
C VAL A 29 11.72 -4.01 3.20
N SER A 30 11.95 -4.52 1.99
CA SER A 30 10.90 -4.66 0.98
C SER A 30 9.94 -5.80 1.33
N ALA A 31 8.71 -5.78 0.79
CA ALA A 31 7.75 -6.86 0.99
C ALA A 31 8.30 -8.23 0.52
N SER A 32 9.02 -8.26 -0.62
CA SER A 32 9.66 -9.47 -1.12
C SER A 32 10.72 -10.02 -0.15
N MET A 33 11.49 -9.13 0.48
CA MET A 33 12.50 -9.54 1.47
C MET A 33 11.85 -10.02 2.78
N LEU A 34 10.77 -9.38 3.23
CA LEU A 34 9.98 -9.88 4.37
C LEU A 34 9.44 -11.30 4.12
N TRP A 35 8.98 -11.59 2.90
CA TRP A 35 8.56 -12.93 2.52
C TRP A 35 9.72 -13.94 2.54
N GLN A 36 10.91 -13.56 2.06
CA GLN A 36 12.10 -14.43 2.14
C GLN A 36 12.49 -14.70 3.61
N LEU A 37 12.53 -13.66 4.43
CA LEU A 37 12.83 -13.77 5.86
C LEU A 37 11.83 -14.68 6.59
N SER A 38 10.53 -14.59 6.25
CA SER A 38 9.49 -15.43 6.87
C SER A 38 9.74 -16.92 6.59
N ARG A 39 10.21 -17.26 5.39
CA ARG A 39 10.56 -18.65 5.03
C ARG A 39 11.82 -19.15 5.74
N VAL A 40 12.82 -18.29 5.91
CA VAL A 40 14.07 -18.66 6.60
C VAL A 40 13.85 -18.84 8.10
N LEU A 41 12.99 -18.02 8.70
CA LEU A 41 12.67 -18.06 10.13
C LEU A 41 11.52 -19.01 10.48
N ASP A 42 10.89 -19.62 9.48
CA ASP A 42 9.73 -20.50 9.62
C ASP A 42 8.57 -19.84 10.40
N VAL A 43 8.24 -18.60 10.01
CA VAL A 43 7.13 -17.83 10.56
C VAL A 43 6.21 -17.33 9.44
N PRO A 44 4.91 -17.13 9.70
CA PRO A 44 4.05 -16.45 8.73
C PRO A 44 4.55 -15.02 8.51
N VAL A 45 4.41 -14.48 7.30
CA VAL A 45 4.85 -13.09 6.98
C VAL A 45 4.17 -12.04 7.88
N SER A 46 2.97 -12.34 8.37
CA SER A 46 2.22 -11.51 9.33
C SER A 46 2.94 -11.32 10.66
N PHE A 47 3.87 -12.20 11.03
CA PHE A 47 4.70 -12.06 12.23
C PHE A 47 5.44 -10.71 12.26
N PHE A 48 5.94 -10.24 11.12
CA PHE A 48 6.62 -8.94 11.04
C PHE A 48 5.68 -7.73 11.08
N MET A 49 4.37 -7.97 10.97
CA MET A 49 3.33 -6.95 11.01
C MET A 49 2.63 -6.92 12.37
N ASP A 50 3.01 -7.78 13.31
CA ASP A 50 2.44 -7.79 14.65
C ASP A 50 2.76 -6.46 15.36
N GLY A 51 1.75 -5.85 15.98
CA GLY A 51 1.84 -4.51 16.58
C GLY A 51 1.72 -3.32 15.61
N PHE A 52 1.52 -3.55 14.30
CA PHE A 52 1.20 -2.47 13.34
C PHE A 52 -0.30 -2.12 13.29
N ASP A 53 -1.17 -2.88 13.97
CA ASP A 53 -2.61 -2.62 14.04
C ASP A 53 -2.97 -1.25 14.65
N THR A 54 -2.04 -0.63 15.39
CA THR A 54 -2.23 0.69 16.01
C THR A 54 -1.73 1.85 15.17
N ALA A 55 -0.99 1.59 14.08
CA ALA A 55 -0.54 2.62 13.17
C ALA A 55 -1.51 2.67 11.98
N THR A 56 -2.65 3.34 12.16
CA THR A 56 -3.45 3.81 11.02
C THR A 56 -2.48 4.54 10.10
N PRO A 57 -2.18 4.03 8.88
CA PRO A 57 -1.46 4.81 7.89
C PRO A 57 -2.21 6.13 7.72
N PRO A 58 -1.60 7.23 7.24
CA PRO A 58 -2.38 8.39 6.81
C PRO A 58 -3.48 7.90 5.86
N SER A 59 -4.70 7.80 6.40
CA SER A 59 -5.78 6.97 5.87
C SER A 59 -6.19 7.46 4.50
N ASP A 60 -6.06 8.77 4.28
CA ASP A 60 -6.38 9.45 3.05
C ASP A 60 -5.73 8.84 1.80
N GLY A 61 -4.44 8.47 1.85
CA GLY A 61 -3.75 7.95 0.67
C GLY A 61 -4.12 6.50 0.37
N PHE A 62 -4.20 5.68 1.41
CA PHE A 62 -4.45 4.25 1.29
C PHE A 62 -5.94 3.94 1.02
N ASP A 63 -6.85 4.69 1.62
CA ASP A 63 -8.29 4.55 1.37
C ASP A 63 -8.67 5.04 -0.03
N ARG A 64 -8.07 6.15 -0.50
CA ARG A 64 -8.22 6.58 -1.91
C ARG A 64 -7.70 5.54 -2.88
N PHE A 65 -6.58 4.89 -2.57
CA PHE A 65 -6.02 3.81 -3.38
C PHE A 65 -6.90 2.57 -3.39
N ARG A 66 -7.47 2.17 -2.24
CA ARG A 66 -8.44 1.07 -2.18
C ARG A 66 -9.72 1.39 -2.94
N GLY A 67 -10.25 2.60 -2.79
CA GLY A 67 -11.43 3.05 -3.52
C GLY A 67 -11.22 3.05 -5.04
N SER A 68 -10.04 3.46 -5.52
CA SER A 68 -9.74 3.43 -6.96
C SER A 68 -9.60 2.00 -7.51
N LEU A 69 -9.02 1.08 -6.74
CA LEU A 69 -8.98 -0.35 -7.07
C LEU A 69 -10.38 -0.97 -7.13
N GLU A 70 -11.26 -0.60 -6.20
CA GLU A 70 -12.63 -1.08 -6.16
C GLU A 70 -13.42 -0.60 -7.38
N ILE A 71 -13.32 0.69 -7.72
CA ILE A 71 -13.89 1.28 -8.94
C ILE A 71 -13.37 0.53 -10.19
N ALA A 72 -12.05 0.30 -10.29
CA ALA A 72 -11.47 -0.42 -11.42
C ALA A 72 -11.97 -1.87 -11.51
N ARG A 73 -12.13 -2.54 -10.36
CA ARG A 73 -12.64 -3.91 -10.30
C ARG A 73 -14.09 -3.99 -10.77
N VAL A 74 -14.94 -3.07 -10.29
CA VAL A 74 -16.35 -2.99 -10.69
C VAL A 74 -16.45 -2.66 -12.17
N TYR A 75 -15.71 -1.66 -12.65
CA TYR A 75 -15.71 -1.25 -14.06
C TYR A 75 -15.43 -2.43 -15.02
N ASN A 76 -14.42 -3.25 -14.72
CA ASN A 76 -14.04 -4.39 -15.57
C ASN A 76 -15.08 -5.54 -15.58
N GLN A 77 -16.01 -5.58 -14.63
CA GLN A 77 -17.07 -6.59 -14.56
C GLN A 77 -18.38 -6.13 -15.21
N LEU A 78 -18.48 -4.83 -15.54
CA LEU A 78 -19.69 -4.29 -16.15
C LEU A 78 -19.73 -4.58 -17.65
N PRO A 79 -20.93 -4.82 -18.22
CA PRO A 79 -21.11 -4.83 -19.66
C PRO A 79 -20.78 -3.44 -20.27
N PRO A 80 -20.36 -3.36 -21.55
CA PRO A 80 -19.84 -2.12 -22.15
C PRO A 80 -20.76 -0.90 -22.00
N ASN A 81 -22.07 -1.10 -22.15
CA ASN A 81 -23.06 -0.02 -22.01
C ASN A 81 -23.12 0.58 -20.59
N LEU A 82 -22.80 -0.21 -19.55
CA LEU A 82 -22.74 0.26 -18.17
C LEU A 82 -21.36 0.84 -17.80
N GLN A 83 -20.30 0.45 -18.51
CA GLN A 83 -18.99 1.09 -18.39
C GLN A 83 -19.04 2.56 -18.83
N ASP A 84 -19.66 2.83 -19.99
CA ASP A 84 -19.86 4.19 -20.51
C ASP A 84 -20.68 5.03 -19.52
N TYR A 85 -21.77 4.48 -19.00
CA TYR A 85 -22.60 5.15 -18.00
C TYR A 85 -21.83 5.48 -16.72
N MET A 86 -21.04 4.52 -16.21
CA MET A 86 -20.22 4.71 -15.01
C MET A 86 -19.16 5.81 -15.21
N LEU A 87 -18.53 5.84 -16.39
CA LEU A 87 -17.53 6.85 -16.72
C LEU A 87 -18.17 8.25 -16.84
N ASP A 88 -19.34 8.35 -17.46
CA ASP A 88 -20.06 9.61 -17.60
C ASP A 88 -20.59 10.14 -16.27
N ALA A 89 -21.08 9.26 -15.40
CA ALA A 89 -21.42 9.59 -14.03
C ALA A 89 -20.19 10.10 -13.25
N GLY A 90 -19.04 9.43 -13.36
CA GLY A 90 -17.78 9.86 -12.75
C GLY A 90 -17.33 11.26 -13.23
N LYS A 91 -17.39 11.51 -14.54
CA LYS A 91 -17.09 12.84 -15.11
C LYS A 91 -18.07 13.91 -14.63
N ALA A 92 -19.36 13.58 -14.49
CA ALA A 92 -20.36 14.51 -13.98
C ALA A 92 -20.08 14.90 -12.52
N LEU A 93 -19.72 13.93 -11.68
CA LEU A 93 -19.32 14.18 -10.28
C LEU A 93 -18.07 15.07 -10.19
N LEU A 94 -17.07 14.85 -11.05
CA LEU A 94 -15.88 15.70 -11.11
C LEU A 94 -16.21 17.13 -11.51
N ARG A 95 -17.08 17.32 -12.50
CA ARG A 95 -17.56 18.66 -12.89
C ARG A 95 -18.28 19.36 -11.73
N SER A 96 -19.15 18.66 -11.00
CA SER A 96 -19.83 19.25 -9.84
C SER A 96 -18.87 19.61 -8.70
N ALA A 97 -17.88 18.77 -8.41
CA ALA A 97 -16.90 19.04 -7.36
C ALA A 97 -16.03 20.28 -7.66
N ASN A 98 -15.63 20.45 -8.92
CA ASN A 98 -14.86 21.61 -9.36
C ASN A 98 -15.69 22.90 -9.34
N ALA A 99 -16.98 22.83 -9.68
CA ALA A 99 -17.87 23.99 -9.61
C ALA A 99 -18.02 24.51 -8.16
N VAL A 100 -18.18 23.60 -7.18
CA VAL A 100 -18.28 23.95 -5.75
C VAL A 100 -16.99 24.61 -5.24
N THR A 101 -15.84 24.05 -5.64
CA THR A 101 -14.52 24.60 -5.25
C THR A 101 -14.28 26.00 -5.83
N SER A 102 -14.74 26.27 -7.05
CA SER A 102 -14.67 27.60 -7.69
C SER A 102 -15.53 28.63 -6.96
N THR A 103 -16.77 28.29 -6.61
CA THR A 103 -17.68 29.21 -5.89
C THR A 103 -17.21 29.55 -4.48
N ALA A 104 -16.51 28.62 -3.81
CA ALA A 104 -15.92 28.88 -2.49
C ALA A 104 -14.71 29.82 -2.56
N THR A 105 -13.99 29.83 -3.68
CA THR A 105 -12.82 30.70 -3.89
C THR A 105 -13.26 32.13 -4.25
N ASP A 106 -14.33 32.29 -5.03
CA ASP A 106 -14.88 33.61 -5.41
C ASP A 106 -15.56 34.36 -4.26
N LEU A 107 -16.03 33.68 -3.21
CA LEU A 107 -16.64 34.32 -2.03
C LEU A 107 -15.60 34.78 -0.98
N ALA A 108 -14.35 34.34 -1.13
CA ALA A 108 -13.24 34.67 -0.23
C ALA A 108 -12.32 35.78 -0.76
N ALA A 109 -12.63 36.35 -1.93
CA ALA A 109 -11.95 37.48 -2.56
C ALA A 109 -12.83 38.74 -2.52
#